data_AF-A0A2E4L5Q9-F1
#
_entry.id   AF-A0A2E4L5Q9-F1
#
_cell.length_a   1.000
_cell.length_b   1.000
_cell.length_c   1.000
_cell.angle_alpha   90.00
_cell.angle_beta   90.00
_cell.angle_gamma   90.00
#
_symmetry.space_group_name_H-M   'P 1'
#
loop_
_entity.id
_entity.type
_entity.pdbx_description
1 polymer ?
#
loop_
_entity_poly.entity_id
_entity_poly.type
_entity_poly.pdbx_seq_one_letter_code
_entity_poly.pdbx_strand_id
1 'polypeptide(L)'
;MRVFDLTIRSLVDENYIYARALSYLGVEFYLHPDRKLKEICEERGLTRSQVLNAFYLFDRSHRFSFQELKKYPLEIVIEYLKHTHHSFIKHRLPYIARLVNQYPTHDDLQLIFPEFIEEFINHIYEEEDTIFSYISTLIDFQKGKYVNPQFFQLEYGDLSLKTIHKEHKEEDELAGIRALIEESQITDLHRQVIAKEIKAFDREMWYHAEIENKIFFPKAIALEAVVKEKINKLSKLN
;
A
#
# COMPACT_ATOMS: atom_id res chain seq x y z
N MET A 1 7.93 18.11 26.36
CA MET A 1 7.07 18.27 27.55
C MET A 1 5.66 18.77 27.26
N ARG A 2 5.35 19.42 26.11
CA ARG A 2 3.99 19.91 25.78
C ARG A 2 2.99 18.85 25.30
N VAL A 3 3.44 17.82 24.57
CA VAL A 3 2.57 16.82 23.90
C VAL A 3 1.60 16.09 24.86
N PHE A 4 2.01 15.77 26.08
CA PHE A 4 1.17 15.02 27.03
C PHE A 4 0.08 15.88 27.70
N ASP A 5 0.23 17.20 27.66
CA ASP A 5 -0.72 18.15 28.23
C ASP A 5 -1.74 18.67 27.19
N LEU A 6 -1.55 18.34 25.91
CA LEU A 6 -2.49 18.61 24.84
C LEU A 6 -3.69 17.66 24.90
N THR A 7 -4.83 18.15 24.43
CA THR A 7 -6.00 17.30 24.20
C THR A 7 -5.75 16.39 23.00
N ILE A 8 -6.45 15.26 22.95
CA ILE A 8 -6.37 14.33 21.82
C ILE A 8 -6.71 15.02 20.49
N ARG A 9 -7.74 15.88 20.48
CA ARG A 9 -8.10 16.71 19.32
C ARG A 9 -6.93 17.56 18.87
N SER A 10 -6.33 18.34 19.76
CA SER A 10 -5.19 19.21 19.41
C SER A 10 -4.01 18.42 18.87
N LEU A 11 -3.71 17.24 19.44
CA LEU A 11 -2.64 16.37 18.95
C LEU A 11 -2.89 15.87 17.53
N VAL A 12 -4.10 15.40 17.25
CA VAL A 12 -4.49 14.86 15.95
C VAL A 12 -4.63 15.97 14.89
N ASP A 13 -5.04 17.17 15.31
CA ASP A 13 -5.06 18.35 14.45
C ASP A 13 -3.65 18.79 14.05
N GLU A 14 -2.70 18.79 14.99
CA GLU A 14 -1.28 19.08 14.71
C GLU A 14 -0.66 18.03 13.77
N ASN A 15 -0.90 16.74 14.04
CA ASN A 15 -0.45 15.66 13.18
C ASN A 15 -1.40 14.45 13.26
N TYR A 16 -2.15 14.23 12.18
CA TYR A 16 -3.13 13.14 12.13
C TYR A 16 -2.50 11.74 12.24
N ILE A 17 -1.20 11.59 11.95
CA ILE A 17 -0.46 10.34 12.12
C ILE A 17 -0.49 9.89 13.59
N TYR A 18 -0.57 10.82 14.54
CA TYR A 18 -0.72 10.49 15.95
C TYR A 18 -2.03 9.75 16.24
N ALA A 19 -3.09 9.95 15.46
CA ALA A 19 -4.32 9.16 15.58
C ALA A 19 -4.04 7.66 15.34
N ARG A 20 -3.26 7.34 14.30
CA ARG A 20 -2.86 5.96 14.00
C ARG A 20 -1.99 5.37 15.09
N ALA A 21 -1.02 6.13 15.60
CA ALA A 21 -0.17 5.69 16.69
C ALA A 21 -0.95 5.47 18.00
N LEU A 22 -1.94 6.32 18.29
CA LEU A 22 -2.86 6.15 19.41
C LEU A 22 -3.70 4.87 19.24
N SER A 23 -4.29 4.66 18.06
CA SER A 23 -5.04 3.45 17.76
C SER A 23 -4.19 2.18 17.83
N TYR A 24 -2.91 2.25 17.44
CA TYR A 24 -1.96 1.14 17.61
C TYR A 24 -1.75 0.79 19.09
N LEU A 25 -1.76 1.77 19.97
CA LEU A 25 -1.71 1.59 21.43
C LEU A 25 -3.09 1.23 22.04
N GLY A 26 -4.08 0.92 21.18
CA GLY A 26 -5.45 0.60 21.56
C GLY A 26 -6.31 1.82 21.90
N VAL A 27 -5.79 3.04 21.87
CA VAL A 27 -6.52 4.27 22.24
C VAL A 27 -7.52 4.65 21.13
N GLU A 28 -8.81 4.59 21.48
CA GLU A 28 -9.92 5.07 20.64
C GLU A 28 -10.04 6.59 20.75
N PHE A 29 -9.10 7.28 20.09
CA PHE A 29 -8.89 8.73 20.22
C PHE A 29 -10.17 9.56 19.98
N TYR A 30 -11.06 9.10 19.09
CA TYR A 30 -12.29 9.79 18.73
C TYR A 30 -13.38 9.74 19.81
N LEU A 31 -13.32 8.82 20.78
CA LEU A 31 -14.26 8.78 21.91
C LEU A 31 -13.96 9.84 22.97
N HIS A 32 -12.73 10.36 22.99
CA HIS A 32 -12.22 11.23 24.04
C HIS A 32 -11.46 12.45 23.48
N PRO A 33 -12.03 13.21 22.52
CA PRO A 33 -11.31 14.25 21.80
C PRO A 33 -10.80 15.38 22.72
N ASP A 34 -11.55 15.69 23.77
CA ASP A 34 -11.27 16.84 24.65
C ASP A 34 -10.44 16.47 25.88
N ARG A 35 -10.14 15.17 26.06
CA ARG A 35 -9.30 14.68 27.17
C ARG A 35 -7.83 14.88 26.87
N LYS A 36 -7.02 15.06 27.91
CA LYS A 36 -5.56 15.18 27.75
C LYS A 36 -4.93 13.82 27.53
N LEU A 37 -3.88 13.77 26.70
CA LEU A 37 -3.15 12.53 26.44
C LEU A 37 -2.64 11.89 27.74
N LYS A 38 -2.12 12.67 28.70
CA LYS A 38 -1.65 12.14 29.98
C LYS A 38 -2.72 11.37 30.76
N GLU A 39 -3.97 11.87 30.75
CA GLU A 39 -5.07 11.26 31.49
C GLU A 39 -5.42 9.88 30.91
N ILE A 40 -5.45 9.80 29.57
CA ILE A 40 -5.66 8.53 28.86
C ILE A 40 -4.48 7.57 29.07
N CYS A 41 -3.24 8.08 29.10
CA CYS A 41 -2.07 7.26 29.37
C CYS A 41 -2.11 6.66 30.78
N GLU A 42 -2.46 7.46 31.78
CA GLU A 42 -2.58 7.03 33.18
C GLU A 42 -3.65 5.94 33.34
N GLU A 43 -4.84 6.14 32.77
CA GLU A 43 -5.93 5.16 32.84
C GLU A 43 -5.61 3.83 32.16
N ARG A 44 -4.87 3.86 31.05
CA ARG A 44 -4.54 2.67 30.27
C ARG A 44 -3.19 2.05 30.60
N GLY A 45 -2.49 2.57 31.62
CA GLY A 45 -1.17 2.09 32.00
C GLY A 45 -0.09 2.28 30.92
N LEU A 46 -0.26 3.24 30.01
CA LEU A 46 0.70 3.54 28.94
C LEU A 46 1.80 4.44 29.49
N THR A 47 3.05 3.97 29.41
CA THR A 47 4.20 4.80 29.77
C THR A 47 4.46 5.86 28.70
N ARG A 48 5.04 7.00 29.12
CA ARG A 48 5.46 8.06 28.19
C ARG A 48 6.38 7.53 27.08
N SER A 49 7.27 6.59 27.41
CA SER A 49 8.19 6.01 26.43
C SER A 49 7.45 5.21 25.37
N GLN A 50 6.43 4.41 25.73
CA GLN A 50 5.64 3.65 24.76
C GLN A 50 4.95 4.58 23.76
N VAL A 51 4.35 5.67 24.25
CA VAL A 51 3.64 6.63 23.41
C VAL A 51 4.59 7.38 22.47
N LEU A 52 5.71 7.91 22.99
CA LEU A 52 6.68 8.61 22.15
C LEU A 52 7.35 7.69 21.13
N ASN A 53 7.63 6.44 21.52
CA ASN A 53 8.16 5.44 20.59
C ASN A 53 7.15 5.16 19.48
N ALA A 54 5.86 4.97 19.80
CA ALA A 54 4.83 4.79 18.79
C ALA A 54 4.75 6.01 17.85
N PHE A 55 4.71 7.23 18.39
CA PHE A 55 4.68 8.45 17.57
C PHE A 55 5.87 8.52 16.61
N TYR A 56 7.08 8.27 17.13
CA TYR A 56 8.29 8.26 16.32
C TYR A 56 8.28 7.18 15.23
N LEU A 57 7.78 5.99 15.54
CA LEU A 57 7.72 4.84 14.62
C LEU A 57 6.82 5.14 13.43
N PHE A 58 5.67 5.78 13.68
CA PHE A 58 4.73 6.16 12.62
C PHE A 58 5.14 7.45 11.88
N ASP A 59 5.90 8.34 12.51
CA ASP A 59 6.39 9.58 11.90
C ASP A 59 7.57 9.32 10.91
N ARG A 60 8.38 8.29 11.15
CA ARG A 60 9.50 7.90 10.28
C ARG A 60 9.16 6.75 9.33
N SER A 61 8.39 7.03 8.27
CA SER A 61 8.43 6.15 7.09
C SER A 61 9.51 6.63 6.11
N HIS A 62 10.64 5.92 6.06
CA HIS A 62 11.65 6.17 5.03
C HIS A 62 11.18 5.47 3.76
N ARG A 63 10.76 6.26 2.77
CA ARG A 63 10.49 5.76 1.41
C ARG A 63 11.72 5.97 0.56
N PHE A 64 12.10 4.98 -0.23
CA PHE A 64 13.08 5.20 -1.28
C PHE A 64 12.50 6.19 -2.29
N SER A 65 13.31 7.12 -2.77
CA SER A 65 12.92 7.98 -3.88
C SER A 65 12.88 7.20 -5.20
N PHE A 66 12.13 7.73 -6.18
CA PHE A 66 12.12 7.18 -7.54
C PHE A 66 13.53 7.08 -8.14
N GLN A 67 14.41 8.04 -7.84
CA GLN A 67 15.78 8.03 -8.35
C GLN A 67 16.63 6.92 -7.76
N GLU A 68 16.40 6.57 -6.49
CA GLU A 68 17.05 5.43 -5.84
C GLU A 68 16.52 4.11 -6.42
N LEU A 69 15.19 3.93 -6.48
CA LEU A 69 14.56 2.73 -7.01
C LEU A 69 14.95 2.43 -8.47
N LYS A 70 15.11 3.46 -9.31
CA LYS A 70 15.58 3.28 -10.69
C LYS A 70 16.95 2.63 -10.79
N LYS A 71 17.83 2.88 -9.82
CA LYS A 71 19.20 2.34 -9.80
C LYS A 71 19.27 0.91 -9.30
N TYR A 72 18.27 0.45 -8.56
CA TYR A 72 18.26 -0.90 -8.02
C TYR A 72 17.93 -1.97 -9.09
N PRO A 73 18.41 -3.22 -8.90
CA PRO A 73 17.99 -4.38 -9.68
C PRO A 73 16.48 -4.61 -9.61
N LEU A 74 15.92 -5.29 -10.61
CA LEU A 74 14.48 -5.55 -10.70
C LEU A 74 13.98 -6.37 -9.51
N GLU A 75 14.78 -7.31 -9.02
CA GLU A 75 14.49 -8.12 -7.82
C GLU A 75 14.25 -7.25 -6.58
N ILE A 76 15.07 -6.21 -6.39
CA ILE A 76 14.93 -5.30 -5.25
C ILE A 76 13.67 -4.44 -5.40
N VAL A 77 13.31 -4.06 -6.63
CA VAL A 77 12.06 -3.34 -6.90
C VAL A 77 10.85 -4.24 -6.60
N ILE A 78 10.88 -5.53 -6.97
CA ILE A 78 9.83 -6.51 -6.64
C ILE A 78 9.65 -6.61 -5.13
N GLU A 79 10.73 -6.85 -4.38
CA GLU A 79 10.64 -6.98 -2.92
C GLU A 79 10.15 -5.69 -2.25
N TYR A 80 10.49 -4.52 -2.80
CA TYR A 80 9.95 -3.25 -2.33
C TYR A 80 8.44 -3.13 -2.56
N LEU A 81 7.93 -3.53 -3.72
CA LEU A 81 6.50 -3.54 -4.03
C LEU A 81 5.75 -4.52 -3.12
N LYS A 82 6.24 -5.76 -2.97
CA LYS A 82 5.68 -6.77 -2.04
C LYS A 82 5.64 -6.29 -0.59
N HIS A 83 6.70 -5.62 -0.12
CA HIS A 83 6.69 -5.02 1.21
C HIS A 83 5.62 -3.92 1.34
N THR A 84 5.42 -3.14 0.27
CA THR A 84 4.36 -2.12 0.21
C THR A 84 2.96 -2.77 0.25
N HIS A 85 2.72 -3.83 -0.53
CA HIS A 85 1.49 -4.65 -0.48
C HIS A 85 1.21 -5.18 0.91
N HIS A 86 2.22 -5.79 1.54
CA HIS A 86 2.11 -6.30 2.90
C HIS A 86 1.68 -5.19 3.87
N SER A 87 2.30 -4.01 3.78
CA SER A 87 1.93 -2.87 4.61
C SER A 87 0.49 -2.40 4.34
N PHE A 88 0.04 -2.39 3.09
CA PHE A 88 -1.33 -2.04 2.74
C PHE A 88 -2.35 -3.01 3.36
N ILE A 89 -2.16 -4.31 3.11
CA ILE A 89 -3.08 -5.37 3.54
C ILE A 89 -3.06 -5.57 5.06
N LYS A 90 -1.89 -5.54 5.71
CA LYS A 90 -1.77 -5.87 7.14
C LYS A 90 -1.91 -4.69 8.07
N HIS A 91 -1.72 -3.46 7.59
CA HIS A 91 -1.69 -2.28 8.45
C HIS A 91 -2.64 -1.17 8.00
N ARG A 92 -2.56 -0.73 6.74
CA ARG A 92 -3.34 0.44 6.28
C ARG A 92 -4.81 0.14 6.17
N LEU A 93 -5.20 -0.83 5.36
CA LEU A 93 -6.59 -1.15 5.11
C LEU A 93 -7.33 -1.62 6.38
N PRO A 94 -6.77 -2.49 7.23
CA PRO A 94 -7.45 -2.87 8.48
C PRO A 94 -7.69 -1.69 9.42
N TYR A 95 -6.77 -0.72 9.46
CA TYR A 95 -6.94 0.48 10.26
C TYR A 95 -8.07 1.36 9.73
N ILE A 96 -8.08 1.65 8.42
CA ILE A 96 -9.11 2.48 7.80
C ILE A 96 -10.46 1.79 7.88
N ALA A 97 -10.53 0.47 7.63
CA ALA A 97 -11.75 -0.32 7.72
C ALA A 97 -12.36 -0.25 9.13
N ARG A 98 -11.52 -0.33 10.16
CA ARG A 98 -11.98 -0.17 11.54
C ARG A 98 -12.56 1.21 11.80
N LEU A 99 -11.91 2.29 11.35
CA LEU A 99 -12.44 3.64 11.49
C LEU A 99 -13.78 3.81 10.76
N VAL A 100 -13.85 3.36 9.51
CA VAL A 100 -15.08 3.41 8.71
C VAL A 100 -16.21 2.65 9.40
N ASN A 101 -15.98 1.41 9.83
CA ASN A 101 -16.98 0.57 10.49
C ASN A 101 -17.43 1.10 11.87
N GLN A 102 -16.55 1.82 12.58
CA GLN A 102 -16.86 2.40 13.89
C GLN A 102 -17.49 3.81 13.77
N TYR A 103 -17.63 4.35 12.55
CA TYR A 103 -18.30 5.64 12.37
C TYR A 103 -19.79 5.50 12.72
N PRO A 104 -20.39 6.41 13.54
CA PRO A 104 -21.71 6.20 14.12
C PRO A 104 -22.87 6.22 13.12
N THR A 105 -22.66 6.85 11.97
CA THR A 105 -23.68 7.02 10.93
C THR A 105 -23.44 6.00 9.84
N HIS A 106 -24.49 5.24 9.49
CA HIS A 106 -24.48 4.44 8.27
C HIS A 106 -24.49 5.36 7.05
N ASP A 107 -23.36 5.38 6.35
CA ASP A 107 -23.19 6.13 5.11
C ASP A 107 -22.63 5.23 4.00
N ASP A 108 -22.64 5.75 2.77
CA ASP A 108 -22.26 4.99 1.58
C ASP A 108 -20.82 4.46 1.65
N LEU A 109 -19.95 5.13 2.42
CA LEU A 109 -18.58 4.69 2.65
C LEU A 109 -18.53 3.35 3.40
N GLN A 110 -19.39 3.13 4.40
CA GLN A 110 -19.45 1.84 5.10
C GLN A 110 -19.95 0.69 4.21
N LEU A 111 -20.74 1.00 3.18
CA LEU A 111 -21.25 0.01 2.23
C LEU A 111 -20.19 -0.38 1.20
N ILE A 112 -19.48 0.61 0.64
CA ILE A 112 -18.59 0.42 -0.51
C ILE A 112 -17.16 0.05 -0.08
N PHE A 113 -16.70 0.49 1.10
CA PHE A 113 -15.32 0.26 1.53
C PHE A 113 -14.94 -1.23 1.67
N PRO A 114 -15.83 -2.15 2.11
CA PRO A 114 -15.53 -3.59 2.11
C PRO A 114 -15.29 -4.17 0.71
N GLU A 115 -16.12 -3.79 -0.27
CA GLU A 115 -15.97 -4.24 -1.67
C GLU A 115 -14.64 -3.74 -2.25
N PHE A 116 -14.30 -2.47 -2.01
CA PHE A 116 -13.01 -1.90 -2.38
C PHE A 116 -11.82 -2.70 -1.80
N ILE A 117 -11.89 -3.11 -0.52
CA ILE A 117 -10.82 -3.91 0.10
C ILE A 117 -10.68 -5.27 -0.58
N GLU A 118 -11.79 -5.92 -0.92
CA GLU A 118 -11.78 -7.23 -1.58
C GLU A 118 -11.17 -7.13 -2.98
N GLU A 119 -11.63 -6.18 -3.80
CA GLU A 119 -11.07 -5.92 -5.13
C GLU A 119 -9.58 -5.63 -5.07
N PHE A 120 -9.18 -4.72 -4.17
CA PHE A 120 -7.77 -4.35 -3.98
C PHE A 120 -6.88 -5.52 -3.57
N ILE A 121 -7.36 -6.40 -2.68
CA ILE A 121 -6.61 -7.59 -2.27
C ILE A 121 -6.48 -8.57 -3.43
N ASN A 122 -7.54 -8.74 -4.22
CA ASN A 122 -7.51 -9.60 -5.40
C ASN A 122 -6.53 -9.07 -6.46
N HIS A 123 -6.50 -7.75 -6.68
CA HIS A 123 -5.52 -7.11 -7.55
C HIS A 123 -4.08 -7.43 -7.11
N ILE A 124 -3.75 -7.22 -5.82
CA ILE A 124 -2.42 -7.57 -5.28
C ILE A 124 -2.08 -9.05 -5.50
N TYR A 125 -3.04 -9.97 -5.31
CA TYR A 125 -2.78 -11.39 -5.54
C TYR A 125 -2.53 -11.68 -7.01
N GLU A 126 -3.28 -11.07 -7.92
CA GLU A 126 -3.02 -11.19 -9.36
C GLU A 126 -1.60 -10.73 -9.72
N GLU A 127 -1.19 -9.59 -9.20
CA GLU A 127 0.16 -9.07 -9.41
C GLU A 127 1.24 -10.00 -8.86
N GLU A 128 1.13 -10.42 -7.60
CA GLU A 128 2.17 -11.23 -6.96
C GLU A 128 2.24 -12.66 -7.50
N ASP A 129 1.09 -13.32 -7.64
CA ASP A 129 1.04 -14.73 -8.02
C ASP A 129 1.24 -14.93 -9.52
N THR A 130 0.85 -13.96 -10.35
CA THR A 130 0.96 -14.06 -11.81
C THR A 130 2.12 -13.23 -12.33
N ILE A 131 2.07 -11.90 -12.19
CA ILE A 131 3.02 -11.00 -12.84
C ILE A 131 4.42 -11.15 -12.23
N PHE A 132 4.53 -11.11 -10.90
CA PHE A 132 5.82 -11.14 -10.22
C PHE A 132 6.44 -12.54 -10.29
N SER A 133 5.63 -13.59 -10.21
CA SER A 133 6.07 -14.98 -10.46
C SER A 133 6.63 -15.14 -11.87
N TYR A 134 5.92 -14.66 -12.90
CA TYR A 134 6.41 -14.72 -14.27
C TYR A 134 7.75 -13.98 -14.44
N ILE A 135 7.86 -12.77 -13.89
CA ILE A 135 9.11 -12.00 -13.93
C ILE A 135 10.23 -12.70 -13.18
N SER A 136 9.94 -13.37 -12.07
CA SER A 136 10.92 -14.17 -11.33
C SER A 136 11.47 -15.31 -12.21
N THR A 137 10.61 -15.98 -12.98
CA THR A 137 11.03 -16.98 -13.98
C THR A 137 11.93 -16.37 -15.06
N LEU A 138 11.62 -15.16 -15.55
CA LEU A 138 12.47 -14.45 -16.51
C LEU A 138 13.87 -14.12 -15.94
N ILE A 139 13.93 -13.69 -14.68
CA ILE A 139 15.18 -13.38 -13.97
C ILE A 139 16.02 -14.65 -13.81
N ASP A 140 15.39 -15.76 -13.43
CA ASP A 140 16.05 -17.04 -13.27
C ASP A 140 16.63 -17.55 -14.59
N PHE A 141 15.88 -17.41 -15.70
CA PHE A 141 16.40 -17.67 -17.04
C PHE A 141 17.62 -16.82 -17.37
N GLN A 142 17.56 -15.50 -17.09
CA GLN A 142 18.67 -14.58 -17.38
C GLN A 142 19.95 -14.95 -16.60
N LYS A 143 19.80 -15.45 -15.37
CA LYS A 143 20.91 -15.93 -14.53
C LYS A 143 21.46 -17.30 -14.95
N GLY A 144 20.92 -17.90 -16.01
CA GLY A 144 21.37 -19.19 -16.53
C GLY A 144 20.89 -20.38 -15.72
N LYS A 145 19.87 -20.22 -14.86
CA LYS A 145 19.19 -21.37 -14.28
C LYS A 145 18.45 -22.10 -15.40
N TYR A 146 18.44 -23.43 -15.33
CA TYR A 146 17.75 -24.24 -16.33
C TYR A 146 16.26 -23.98 -16.26
N VAL A 147 15.71 -23.46 -17.35
CA VAL A 147 14.28 -23.35 -17.59
C VAL A 147 14.04 -24.11 -18.89
N ASN A 148 13.15 -25.10 -18.84
CA ASN A 148 12.80 -25.85 -20.04
C ASN A 148 12.06 -24.89 -21.02
N PRO A 149 12.60 -24.63 -22.23
CA PRO A 149 11.99 -23.69 -23.17
C PRO A 149 10.57 -24.06 -23.60
N GLN A 150 10.26 -25.36 -23.70
CA GLN A 150 8.92 -25.84 -24.09
C GLN A 150 7.91 -25.61 -22.95
N PHE A 151 8.33 -25.88 -21.71
CA PHE A 151 7.51 -25.60 -20.53
C PHE A 151 7.25 -24.09 -20.39
N PHE A 152 8.28 -23.26 -20.55
CA PHE A 152 8.14 -21.80 -20.53
C PHE A 152 7.15 -21.31 -21.60
N GLN A 153 7.23 -21.82 -22.83
CA GLN A 153 6.31 -21.45 -23.89
C GLN A 153 4.88 -21.91 -23.62
N LEU A 154 4.70 -23.08 -22.99
CA LEU A 154 3.39 -23.60 -22.62
C LEU A 154 2.74 -22.78 -21.50
N GLU A 155 3.51 -22.40 -20.48
CA GLU A 155 3.01 -21.71 -19.29
C GLU A 155 2.85 -20.20 -19.49
N TYR A 156 3.79 -19.57 -20.20
CA TYR A 156 3.87 -18.10 -20.32
C TYR A 156 3.83 -17.58 -21.76
N GLY A 157 3.58 -18.45 -22.75
CA GLY A 157 3.62 -18.11 -24.17
C GLY A 157 2.66 -16.98 -24.56
N ASP A 158 1.51 -16.91 -23.89
CA ASP A 158 0.46 -15.92 -24.15
C ASP A 158 0.61 -14.65 -23.31
N LEU A 159 1.50 -14.64 -22.30
CA LEU A 159 1.73 -13.46 -21.47
C LEU A 159 2.57 -12.41 -22.22
N SER A 160 2.20 -11.16 -22.01
CA SER A 160 2.88 -9.99 -22.54
C SER A 160 2.89 -8.90 -21.48
N LEU A 161 4.06 -8.63 -20.89
CA LEU A 161 4.17 -7.56 -19.87
C LEU A 161 3.82 -6.20 -20.43
N LYS A 162 3.97 -6.00 -21.75
CA LYS A 162 3.56 -4.76 -22.41
C LYS A 162 2.04 -4.61 -22.48
N THR A 163 1.32 -5.71 -22.67
CA THR A 163 -0.15 -5.72 -22.70
C THR A 163 -0.70 -5.51 -21.30
N ILE A 164 -0.20 -6.31 -20.34
CA ILE A 164 -0.54 -6.21 -18.91
C ILE A 164 -0.31 -4.78 -18.39
N HIS A 165 0.86 -4.19 -18.67
CA HIS A 165 1.17 -2.80 -18.28
C HIS A 165 0.21 -1.76 -18.88
N LYS A 166 -0.34 -2.02 -20.07
CA LYS A 166 -1.29 -1.10 -20.69
C LYS A 166 -2.65 -1.17 -19.99
N GLU A 167 -3.10 -2.39 -19.66
CA GLU A 167 -4.38 -2.63 -18.98
C GLU A 167 -4.34 -2.08 -17.54
N HIS A 168 -3.29 -2.43 -16.79
CA HIS A 168 -3.05 -1.98 -15.42
C HIS A 168 -3.06 -0.45 -15.25
N LYS A 169 -2.54 0.29 -16.23
CA LYS A 169 -2.51 1.77 -16.22
C LYS A 169 -3.87 2.45 -16.20
N GLU A 170 -4.91 1.76 -16.66
CA GLU A 170 -6.26 2.33 -16.77
C GLU A 170 -7.08 2.08 -15.49
N GLU A 171 -6.52 1.38 -14.50
CA GLU A 171 -7.17 1.08 -13.22
C GLU A 171 -7.00 2.24 -12.22
N ASP A 172 -8.12 2.81 -11.75
CA ASP A 172 -8.17 3.74 -10.59
C ASP A 172 -9.16 3.18 -9.56
N GLU A 173 -8.70 2.19 -8.79
CA GLU A 173 -9.49 1.45 -7.81
C GLU A 173 -10.09 2.36 -6.71
N LEU A 174 -9.49 3.53 -6.47
CA LEU A 174 -9.93 4.46 -5.42
C LEU A 174 -10.91 5.53 -5.91
N ALA A 175 -11.25 5.59 -7.20
CA ALA A 175 -12.08 6.66 -7.75
C ALA A 175 -13.41 6.85 -6.99
N GLY A 176 -14.12 5.75 -6.72
CA GLY A 176 -15.40 5.78 -5.98
C GLY A 176 -15.23 6.23 -4.53
N ILE A 177 -14.25 5.69 -3.82
CA ILE A 177 -13.95 6.07 -2.43
C ILE A 177 -13.53 7.54 -2.33
N ARG A 178 -12.75 8.03 -3.30
CA ARG A 178 -12.28 9.42 -3.37
C ARG A 178 -13.46 10.39 -3.50
N ALA A 179 -14.41 10.09 -4.39
CA ALA A 179 -15.62 10.90 -4.58
C ALA A 179 -16.45 11.00 -3.29
N LEU A 180 -16.69 9.88 -2.59
CA LEU A 180 -17.44 9.86 -1.34
C LEU A 180 -16.79 10.72 -0.23
N ILE A 181 -15.46 10.75 -0.19
CA ILE A 181 -14.73 11.58 0.77
C ILE A 181 -14.76 13.07 0.40
N GLU A 182 -14.78 13.41 -0.89
CA GLU A 182 -14.88 14.81 -1.34
C GLU A 182 -16.27 15.40 -1.10
N GLU A 183 -17.32 14.60 -1.28
CA GLU A 183 -18.72 15.01 -1.05
C GLU A 183 -19.08 15.04 0.44
N SER A 184 -18.27 14.40 1.29
CA SER A 184 -18.56 14.28 2.71
C SER A 184 -18.34 15.58 3.48
N GLN A 185 -19.36 15.94 4.28
CA GLN A 185 -19.20 16.98 5.31
C GLN A 185 -18.34 16.46 6.48
N ILE A 186 -17.29 17.21 6.82
CA ILE A 186 -16.45 16.92 7.99
C ILE A 186 -17.14 17.50 9.23
N THR A 187 -17.88 16.65 9.94
CA THR A 187 -18.73 17.05 11.09
C THR A 187 -18.05 16.88 12.45
N ASP A 188 -17.09 15.96 12.55
CA ASP A 188 -16.41 15.63 13.81
C ASP A 188 -14.95 15.15 13.58
N LEU A 189 -14.25 14.88 14.69
CA LEU A 189 -12.86 14.42 14.68
C LEU A 189 -12.72 13.04 14.03
N HIS A 190 -13.69 12.15 14.19
CA HIS A 190 -13.65 10.80 13.62
C HIS A 190 -13.72 10.89 12.08
N ARG A 191 -14.68 11.65 11.55
CA ARG A 191 -14.81 11.87 10.11
C ARG A 191 -13.61 12.58 9.51
N GLN A 192 -13.06 13.55 10.23
CA GLN A 192 -11.83 14.24 9.83
C GLN A 192 -10.65 13.27 9.68
N VAL A 193 -10.49 12.32 10.61
CA VAL A 193 -9.40 11.33 10.54
C VAL A 193 -9.66 10.32 9.42
N ILE A 194 -10.88 9.82 9.24
CA ILE A 194 -11.24 8.94 8.11
C ILE A 194 -10.85 9.59 6.77
N ALA A 195 -11.27 10.85 6.55
CA ALA A 195 -10.95 11.58 5.33
C ALA A 195 -9.44 11.80 5.14
N LYS A 196 -8.71 12.12 6.22
CA LYS A 196 -7.25 12.30 6.16
C LYS A 196 -6.52 10.98 5.87
N GLU A 197 -6.98 9.87 6.45
CA GLU A 197 -6.39 8.54 6.27
C GLU A 197 -6.62 7.98 4.87
N ILE A 198 -7.83 8.14 4.32
CA ILE A 198 -8.13 7.76 2.93
C ILE A 198 -7.31 8.62 1.96
N LYS A 199 -7.28 9.94 2.13
CA LYS A 199 -6.43 10.82 1.29
C LYS A 199 -4.94 10.48 1.40
N ALA A 200 -4.49 10.02 2.57
CA ALA A 200 -3.12 9.57 2.75
C ALA A 200 -2.86 8.25 2.02
N PHE A 201 -3.77 7.30 2.11
CA PHE A 201 -3.70 6.02 1.41
C PHE A 201 -3.75 6.21 -0.11
N ASP A 202 -4.60 7.11 -0.61
CA ASP A 202 -4.68 7.47 -2.03
C ASP A 202 -3.35 7.99 -2.59
N ARG A 203 -2.64 8.85 -1.83
CA ARG A 203 -1.28 9.28 -2.21
C ARG A 203 -0.26 8.14 -2.17
N GLU A 204 -0.44 7.15 -1.31
CA GLU A 204 0.42 5.97 -1.24
C GLU A 204 0.21 5.06 -2.44
N MET A 205 -1.05 4.83 -2.80
CA MET A 205 -1.46 4.11 -4.00
C MET A 205 -0.93 4.77 -5.27
N TRP A 206 -1.12 6.08 -5.42
CA TRP A 206 -0.57 6.82 -6.55
C TRP A 206 0.96 6.66 -6.64
N TYR A 207 1.66 6.77 -5.51
CA TYR A 207 3.11 6.61 -5.48
C TYR A 207 3.57 5.20 -5.86
N HIS A 208 2.84 4.18 -5.39
CA HIS A 208 3.05 2.78 -5.69
C HIS A 208 2.83 2.49 -7.19
N ALA A 209 1.69 2.88 -7.75
CA ALA A 209 1.37 2.77 -9.17
C ALA A 209 2.41 3.51 -10.05
N GLU A 210 2.93 4.64 -9.60
CA GLU A 210 3.99 5.35 -10.32
C GLU A 210 5.32 4.60 -10.34
N ILE A 211 5.66 3.86 -9.27
CA ILE A 211 6.86 3.00 -9.25
C ILE A 211 6.66 1.88 -10.25
N GLU A 212 5.49 1.28 -10.27
CA GLU A 212 5.15 0.21 -11.22
C GLU A 212 5.31 0.71 -12.64
N ASN A 213 4.65 1.83 -12.91
CA ASN A 213 4.51 2.38 -14.24
C ASN A 213 5.81 2.92 -14.83
N LYS A 214 6.68 3.50 -13.99
CA LYS A 214 7.89 4.21 -14.42
C LYS A 214 9.17 3.45 -14.18
N ILE A 215 9.13 2.37 -13.39
CA ILE A 215 10.34 1.61 -13.01
C ILE A 215 10.15 0.11 -13.25
N PHE A 216 9.18 -0.50 -12.58
CA PHE A 216 8.99 -1.95 -12.57
C PHE A 216 8.67 -2.49 -13.97
N PHE A 217 7.54 -2.10 -14.57
CA PHE A 217 7.12 -2.58 -15.87
C PHE A 217 8.13 -2.25 -16.98
N PRO A 218 8.70 -1.04 -17.07
CA PRO A 218 9.75 -0.76 -18.05
C PRO A 218 10.97 -1.70 -17.95
N LYS A 219 11.45 -2.00 -16.74
CA LYS A 219 12.55 -2.95 -16.52
C LYS A 219 12.14 -4.38 -16.89
N ALA A 220 10.93 -4.79 -16.49
CA ALA A 220 10.42 -6.13 -16.70
C ALA A 220 10.18 -6.42 -18.19
N ILE A 221 9.61 -5.47 -18.95
CA ILE A 221 9.41 -5.56 -20.40
C ILE A 221 10.75 -5.69 -21.13
N ALA A 222 11.77 -4.92 -20.71
CA ALA A 222 13.11 -5.02 -21.29
C ALA A 222 13.73 -6.39 -21.05
N LEU A 223 13.56 -6.95 -19.84
CA LEU A 223 14.01 -8.31 -19.52
C LEU A 223 13.28 -9.37 -20.35
N GLU A 224 11.95 -9.28 -20.43
CA GLU A 224 11.11 -10.19 -21.21
C GLU A 224 11.56 -10.27 -22.67
N ALA A 225 11.84 -9.12 -23.30
CA ALA A 225 12.30 -9.07 -24.68
C ALA A 225 13.63 -9.83 -24.87
N VAL A 226 14.59 -9.65 -23.95
CA VAL A 226 15.90 -10.34 -24.00
C VAL A 226 15.74 -11.85 -23.80
N VAL A 227 14.88 -12.27 -22.86
CA VAL A 227 14.66 -13.70 -22.57
C VAL A 227 13.94 -14.39 -23.72
N LYS A 228 12.85 -13.79 -24.25
CA LYS A 228 12.11 -14.34 -25.40
C LYS A 228 12.99 -14.46 -26.64
N GLU A 229 13.89 -13.50 -26.90
CA GLU A 229 14.85 -13.60 -28.00
C GLU A 229 15.81 -14.79 -27.83
N LYS A 230 16.34 -15.01 -26.63
CA LYS A 230 17.22 -16.15 -26.33
C LYS A 230 16.50 -17.49 -26.48
N ILE A 231 15.28 -17.60 -25.95
CA ILE A 231 14.45 -18.81 -26.09
C ILE A 231 14.20 -19.11 -27.57
N ASN A 232 13.82 -18.11 -28.36
CA ASN A 232 13.60 -18.28 -29.80
C ASN A 232 14.85 -18.76 -30.55
N LYS A 233 16.05 -18.32 -30.14
CA LYS A 233 17.32 -18.82 -30.73
C LYS A 233 17.58 -20.27 -30.36
N LEU A 234 17.35 -20.67 -29.11
CA LEU A 234 17.52 -22.05 -28.65
C LEU A 234 16.53 -23.02 -29.33
N SER A 235 15.27 -22.60 -29.49
CA SER A 235 14.24 -23.41 -30.14
C SER A 235 14.46 -23.61 -31.65
N LYS A 236 15.25 -22.76 -32.31
CA LYS A 236 15.63 -22.92 -33.74
C LYS A 236 16.85 -23.83 -33.95
N LEU A 237 17.59 -24.15 -32.88
CA LEU A 237 18.80 -24.98 -32.92
C LEU A 237 18.52 -26.46 -32.59
N ASN A 238 17.32 -26.77 -32.08
CA ASN A 238 16.80 -28.12 -31.84
C ASN A 238 15.76 -28.48 -32.91
#